data_AF-A0A941RV12-F1
#
_entry.id   AF-A0A941RV12-F1
#
_cell.length_a   1.000
_cell.length_b   1.000
_cell.length_c   1.000
_cell.angle_alpha   90.00
_cell.angle_beta   90.00
_cell.angle_gamma   90.00
#
_symmetry.space_group_name_H-M   'P 1'
#
loop_
_entity.id
_entity.type
_entity.pdbx_description
1 polymer ?
#
loop_
_entity_poly.entity_id
_entity_poly.type
_entity_poly.pdbx_seq_one_letter_code
_entity_poly.pdbx_strand_id
1 'polypeptide(L)'
;KFAIIRSLYGGPDQHASDMCLSGFPIGPKGRQDNHPSLGSAVAKLHGPVDQAVPPFVGLTIKTRHEPYCNPGFPGFLGQAYAPFQPDGEGMANMRLNGVTLDQLRDRKALLASVDNFRRQVESSPAFQGVDSFTRKAFDVLTSSKLVEALDLEQEDAKVRDMYGRGSAAPAFGEDAGPHWMDQFLMARRLVEAGVRCVTLSFGSWDRHGANFERLPEQLGKLDMAITALVSDLHARGLDQDVSVVAWGEFGRTPRINPGGGRDHWPQASCALLAGGGMRMGQVIGSTNRLGEIPHDRPVHYQEVFATLYRQLGIDVGTATIPDPNGRPQYLLDRREPIRELV
;
A
#
# COMPACT_ATOMS: atom_id res chain seq x y z
N LYS A 1 -5.80 5.92 -17.95
CA LYS A 1 -5.00 5.09 -18.90
C LYS A 1 -3.96 4.31 -18.10
N PHE A 2 -3.58 3.09 -18.52
CA PHE A 2 -2.57 2.28 -17.83
C PHE A 2 -1.25 2.17 -18.60
N ALA A 3 -0.17 1.92 -17.88
CA ALA A 3 1.08 1.36 -18.39
C ALA A 3 1.30 -0.04 -17.79
N ILE A 4 1.68 -1.01 -18.61
CA ILE A 4 1.85 -2.41 -18.18
C ILE A 4 3.31 -2.81 -18.34
N ILE A 5 3.96 -3.22 -17.27
CA ILE A 5 5.32 -3.80 -17.30
C ILE A 5 5.18 -5.32 -17.35
N ARG A 6 5.74 -5.96 -18.37
CA ARG A 6 5.70 -7.44 -18.55
C ARG A 6 7.04 -8.13 -18.33
N SER A 7 8.07 -7.38 -17.98
CA SER A 7 9.46 -7.82 -17.84
C SER A 7 10.03 -7.50 -16.46
N LEU A 8 9.15 -7.42 -15.44
CA LEU A 8 9.53 -7.05 -14.09
C LEU A 8 10.36 -8.19 -13.47
N TYR A 9 11.46 -7.85 -12.78
CA TYR A 9 12.34 -8.84 -12.14
C TYR A 9 13.03 -8.27 -10.90
N GLY A 10 13.66 -9.17 -10.13
CA GLY A 10 14.41 -8.83 -8.92
C GLY A 10 13.70 -9.20 -7.62
N GLY A 11 12.45 -9.68 -7.71
CA GLY A 11 11.73 -10.27 -6.58
C GLY A 11 12.36 -11.62 -6.18
N PRO A 12 12.64 -11.85 -4.88
CA PRO A 12 13.11 -13.16 -4.42
C PRO A 12 11.95 -14.16 -4.34
N ASP A 13 12.27 -15.44 -4.17
CA ASP A 13 11.27 -16.46 -3.79
C ASP A 13 10.90 -16.32 -2.31
N GLN A 14 10.21 -15.23 -1.97
CA GLN A 14 9.73 -14.91 -0.63
C GLN A 14 8.29 -14.46 -0.71
N HIS A 15 7.43 -15.09 0.06
CA HIS A 15 6.04 -14.71 0.28
C HIS A 15 5.89 -13.43 1.12
N ALA A 16 6.51 -12.35 0.65
CA ALA A 16 6.68 -11.12 1.42
C ALA A 16 6.36 -9.88 0.57
N SER A 17 5.52 -9.01 1.10
CA SER A 17 5.18 -7.72 0.46
C SER A 17 6.30 -6.68 0.56
N ASP A 18 7.38 -6.96 1.30
CA ASP A 18 8.54 -6.09 1.52
C ASP A 18 9.14 -5.50 0.24
N MET A 19 9.34 -6.34 -0.78
CA MET A 19 9.84 -5.91 -2.09
C MET A 19 8.89 -4.89 -2.75
N CYS A 20 7.58 -5.11 -2.63
CA CYS A 20 6.53 -4.27 -3.20
C CYS A 20 6.32 -2.94 -2.48
N LEU A 21 6.91 -2.77 -1.28
CA LEU A 21 6.73 -1.57 -0.46
C LEU A 21 8.00 -0.72 -0.34
N SER A 22 9.17 -1.31 -0.54
CA SER A 22 10.47 -0.63 -0.37
C SER A 22 11.44 -0.81 -1.53
N GLY A 23 11.25 -1.82 -2.39
CA GLY A 23 12.26 -2.23 -3.37
C GLY A 23 13.38 -3.08 -2.77
N PHE A 24 13.26 -3.46 -1.49
CA PHE A 24 14.16 -4.36 -0.77
C PHE A 24 13.39 -5.57 -0.22
N PRO A 25 13.94 -6.78 -0.36
CA PRO A 25 13.32 -8.00 0.18
C PRO A 25 13.56 -8.14 1.68
N ILE A 26 13.05 -9.21 2.28
CA ILE A 26 13.54 -9.65 3.59
C ILE A 26 15.00 -10.07 3.41
N GLY A 27 15.89 -9.44 4.18
CA GLY A 27 17.34 -9.60 4.08
C GLY A 27 17.98 -9.94 5.43
N PRO A 28 19.33 -9.97 5.49
CA PRO A 28 20.07 -10.26 6.72
C PRO A 28 19.74 -9.32 7.90
N LYS A 29 19.28 -8.09 7.63
CA LYS A 29 18.85 -7.14 8.66
C LYS A 29 17.35 -7.19 8.98
N GLY A 30 16.64 -8.19 8.47
CA GLY A 30 15.20 -8.39 8.69
C GLY A 30 14.34 -7.87 7.54
N ARG A 31 13.12 -7.44 7.85
CA ARG A 31 12.13 -6.93 6.90
C ARG A 31 12.72 -5.78 6.07
N GLN A 32 12.54 -5.82 4.75
CA GLN A 32 13.04 -4.82 3.79
C GLN A 32 14.56 -4.54 3.90
N ASP A 33 15.35 -5.50 4.39
CA ASP A 33 16.74 -5.32 4.83
C ASP A 33 16.97 -4.05 5.68
N ASN A 34 15.99 -3.76 6.55
CA ASN A 34 15.92 -2.57 7.40
C ASN A 34 15.82 -1.22 6.64
N HIS A 35 15.52 -1.21 5.35
CA HIS A 35 15.20 0.00 4.60
C HIS A 35 13.76 0.45 4.87
N PRO A 36 13.49 1.77 4.86
CA PRO A 36 12.14 2.27 4.95
C PRO A 36 11.33 1.91 3.71
N SER A 37 10.03 1.67 3.91
CA SER A 37 9.07 1.67 2.79
C SER A 37 9.03 3.04 2.09
N LEU A 38 8.49 3.10 0.87
CA LEU A 38 8.29 4.35 0.15
C LEU A 38 7.46 5.34 0.98
N GLY A 39 6.37 4.89 1.60
CA GLY A 39 5.52 5.73 2.45
C GLY A 39 6.28 6.32 3.64
N SER A 40 7.10 5.51 4.32
CA SER A 40 7.92 5.97 5.44
C SER A 40 9.02 6.95 5.01
N ALA A 41 9.69 6.68 3.88
CA ALA A 41 10.69 7.58 3.32
C ALA A 41 10.09 8.95 2.94
N VAL A 42 8.91 8.94 2.30
CA VAL A 42 8.17 10.16 1.93
C VAL A 42 7.69 10.91 3.17
N ALA A 43 7.21 10.22 4.19
CA ALA A 43 6.85 10.84 5.47
C ALA A 43 8.05 11.53 6.13
N LYS A 44 9.26 10.95 6.03
CA LYS A 44 10.49 11.55 6.54
C LYS A 44 10.91 12.79 5.76
N LEU A 45 10.87 12.72 4.43
CA LEU A 45 11.42 13.75 3.56
C LEU A 45 10.46 14.94 3.39
N HIS A 46 9.16 14.67 3.26
CA HIS A 46 8.16 15.68 2.90
C HIS A 46 7.14 15.97 4.00
N GLY A 47 7.10 15.18 5.08
CA GLY A 47 6.14 15.35 6.17
C GLY A 47 4.67 15.25 5.71
N PRO A 48 3.70 15.62 6.55
CA PRO A 48 2.29 15.71 6.16
C PRO A 48 2.05 16.89 5.18
N VAL A 49 1.11 16.72 4.25
CA VAL A 49 0.55 17.83 3.46
C VAL A 49 -0.35 18.70 4.33
N ASP A 50 -1.14 18.05 5.18
CA ASP A 50 -2.06 18.66 6.14
C ASP A 50 -1.76 18.07 7.53
N GLN A 51 -1.52 18.92 8.53
CA GLN A 51 -1.18 18.47 9.89
C GLN A 51 -2.30 17.65 10.55
N ALA A 52 -3.54 17.73 10.04
CA ALA A 52 -4.66 16.93 10.51
C ALA A 52 -4.66 15.48 9.98
N VAL A 53 -3.82 15.15 9.00
CA VAL A 53 -3.84 13.86 8.30
C VAL A 53 -2.43 13.26 8.30
N PRO A 54 -2.27 11.95 8.58
CA PRO A 54 -0.95 11.35 8.58
C PRO A 54 -0.41 11.30 7.14
N PRO A 55 0.90 11.48 6.92
CA PRO A 55 1.49 11.42 5.58
C PRO A 55 1.41 10.02 4.96
N PHE A 56 1.26 8.98 5.77
CA PHE A 56 1.30 7.59 5.33
C PHE A 56 0.25 6.74 6.07
N VAL A 57 -0.59 6.06 5.30
CA VAL A 57 -1.63 5.15 5.81
C VAL A 57 -1.46 3.76 5.19
N GLY A 58 -1.52 2.72 6.03
CA GLY A 58 -1.57 1.33 5.60
C GLY A 58 -2.96 0.75 5.87
N LEU A 59 -3.58 0.19 4.83
CA LEU A 59 -4.90 -0.47 4.88
C LEU A 59 -4.78 -2.00 4.79
N THR A 60 -3.56 -2.53 4.81
CA THR A 60 -3.30 -3.97 4.78
C THR A 60 -3.90 -4.65 6.01
N ILE A 61 -4.76 -5.65 5.79
CA ILE A 61 -5.35 -6.44 6.88
C ILE A 61 -4.35 -7.49 7.35
N LYS A 62 -4.33 -7.74 8.67
CA LYS A 62 -3.51 -8.78 9.30
C LYS A 62 -3.83 -10.17 8.75
N THR A 63 -2.80 -10.83 8.23
CA THR A 63 -2.79 -12.25 7.83
C THR A 63 -2.11 -13.09 8.92
N ARG A 64 -2.29 -14.41 8.90
CA ARG A 64 -1.57 -15.36 9.77
C ARG A 64 -0.09 -15.42 9.39
N HIS A 65 0.23 -15.47 8.11
CA HIS A 65 1.59 -15.31 7.61
C HIS A 65 1.96 -13.82 7.59
N GLU A 66 2.69 -13.40 8.63
CA GLU A 66 3.06 -11.99 8.88
C GLU A 66 3.82 -11.30 7.72
N PRO A 67 4.61 -12.01 6.89
CA PRO A 67 5.19 -11.43 5.68
C PRO A 67 4.18 -10.99 4.60
N TYR A 68 2.98 -11.58 4.54
CA TYR A 68 1.94 -11.15 3.61
C TYR A 68 1.39 -9.77 3.96
N CYS A 69 1.24 -9.48 5.25
CA CYS A 69 0.58 -8.26 5.72
C CYS A 69 1.56 -7.16 6.15
N ASN A 70 2.52 -6.78 5.30
CA ASN A 70 3.34 -5.59 5.54
C ASN A 70 2.50 -4.33 5.28
N PRO A 71 2.29 -3.43 6.27
CA PRO A 71 1.62 -2.16 6.04
C PRO A 71 2.58 -1.11 5.42
N GLY A 72 3.88 -1.39 5.41
CA GLY A 72 4.97 -0.54 4.94
C GLY A 72 5.89 -0.17 6.08
N PHE A 73 6.72 -1.11 6.55
CA PHE A 73 7.57 -0.88 7.72
C PHE A 73 8.52 0.32 7.57
N PRO A 74 8.83 1.02 8.68
CA PRO A 74 9.69 2.19 8.67
C PRO A 74 11.18 1.86 8.55
N GLY A 75 11.59 0.60 8.75
CA GLY A 75 13.01 0.23 8.77
C GLY A 75 13.80 1.06 9.78
N PHE A 76 15.00 1.50 9.39
CA PHE A 76 15.90 2.27 10.24
C PHE A 76 15.37 3.67 10.63
N LEU A 77 14.27 4.16 10.03
CA LEU A 77 13.65 5.43 10.43
C LEU A 77 12.95 5.36 11.79
N GLY A 78 12.58 4.16 12.24
CA GLY A 78 11.87 3.94 13.49
C GLY A 78 10.38 4.28 13.44
N GLN A 79 9.68 3.95 14.53
CA GLN A 79 8.21 3.96 14.60
C GLN A 79 7.55 5.32 14.34
N ALA A 80 8.29 6.43 14.49
CA ALA A 80 7.79 7.77 14.19
C ALA A 80 7.38 7.96 12.71
N TYR A 81 7.88 7.10 11.82
CA TYR A 81 7.58 7.11 10.38
C TYR A 81 6.84 5.85 9.92
N ALA A 82 6.29 5.07 10.87
CA ALA A 82 5.43 3.94 10.54
C ALA A 82 4.09 4.42 9.95
N PRO A 83 3.43 3.60 9.11
CA PRO A 83 2.12 3.91 8.59
C PRO A 83 1.09 3.98 9.72
N PHE A 84 0.17 4.93 9.60
CA PHE A 84 -1.06 4.89 10.37
C PHE A 84 -1.93 3.71 9.88
N GLN A 85 -2.39 2.85 10.78
CA GLN A 85 -3.27 1.71 10.46
C GLN A 85 -4.60 1.86 11.20
N PRO A 86 -5.73 2.08 10.49
CA PRO A 86 -7.06 2.23 11.10
C PRO A 86 -7.57 1.01 11.89
N ASP A 87 -6.92 -0.15 11.77
CA ASP A 87 -7.29 -1.41 12.41
C ASP A 87 -6.14 -2.08 13.20
N GLY A 88 -4.98 -1.43 13.30
CA GLY A 88 -3.78 -1.92 14.00
C GLY A 88 -3.86 -1.84 15.54
N GLU A 89 -2.81 -2.26 16.24
CA GLU A 89 -2.79 -2.32 17.73
C GLU A 89 -3.09 -0.97 18.41
N GLY A 90 -2.71 0.15 17.78
CA GLY A 90 -3.07 1.50 18.25
C GLY A 90 -4.58 1.76 18.27
N MET A 91 -5.32 1.19 17.33
CA MET A 91 -6.79 1.17 17.30
C MET A 91 -7.36 -0.01 18.10
N ALA A 92 -6.63 -1.11 18.28
CA ALA A 92 -7.03 -2.22 19.17
C ALA A 92 -7.10 -1.79 20.65
N ASN A 93 -6.27 -0.84 21.07
CA ASN A 93 -6.42 -0.18 22.37
C ASN A 93 -7.69 0.69 22.45
N MET A 94 -8.17 1.25 21.32
CA MET A 94 -9.53 1.84 21.26
C MET A 94 -10.63 0.75 21.24
N ARG A 95 -10.37 -0.42 20.63
CA ARG A 95 -11.29 -1.58 20.63
C ARG A 95 -11.47 -2.21 22.01
N LEU A 96 -10.45 -2.21 22.86
CA LEU A 96 -10.52 -2.68 24.25
C LEU A 96 -11.54 -1.90 25.11
N ASN A 97 -11.97 -0.71 24.64
CA ASN A 97 -13.07 0.08 25.20
C ASN A 97 -14.40 -0.07 24.43
N GLY A 98 -14.58 -1.17 23.68
CA GLY A 98 -15.90 -1.62 23.22
C GLY A 98 -16.24 -1.36 21.75
N VAL A 99 -15.26 -1.12 20.87
CA VAL A 99 -15.51 -0.83 19.45
C VAL A 99 -15.10 -1.99 18.53
N THR A 100 -16.06 -2.65 17.89
CA THR A 100 -15.83 -3.70 16.87
C THR A 100 -15.89 -3.13 15.45
N LEU A 101 -15.42 -3.86 14.44
CA LEU A 101 -15.50 -3.46 13.01
C LEU A 101 -16.93 -3.16 12.55
N ASP A 102 -17.94 -3.79 13.17
CA ASP A 102 -19.35 -3.50 12.92
C ASP A 102 -19.76 -2.08 13.35
N GLN A 103 -19.01 -1.45 14.26
CA GLN A 103 -19.24 -0.09 14.76
C GLN A 103 -18.60 1.01 13.92
N LEU A 104 -17.86 0.69 12.85
CA LEU A 104 -17.56 1.67 11.80
C LEU A 104 -18.83 2.18 11.11
N ARG A 105 -19.98 1.50 11.32
CA ARG A 105 -21.31 1.95 10.84
C ARG A 105 -22.03 2.90 11.81
N ASP A 106 -21.62 2.98 13.08
CA ASP A 106 -22.22 3.88 14.07
C ASP A 106 -21.30 5.06 14.37
N ARG A 107 -21.48 6.12 13.57
CA ARG A 107 -20.80 7.42 13.67
C ARG A 107 -20.77 7.98 15.08
N LYS A 108 -21.81 7.75 15.90
CA LYS A 108 -21.87 8.28 17.27
C LYS A 108 -21.00 7.48 18.22
N ALA A 109 -20.92 6.16 18.05
CA ALA A 109 -20.08 5.31 18.86
C ALA A 109 -18.59 5.56 18.57
N LEU A 110 -18.22 5.71 17.29
CA LEU A 110 -16.84 6.03 16.90
C LEU A 110 -16.41 7.41 17.44
N LEU A 111 -17.20 8.46 17.19
CA LEU A 111 -16.91 9.80 17.70
C LEU A 111 -16.90 9.86 19.24
N ALA A 112 -17.85 9.20 19.91
CA ALA A 112 -17.86 9.14 21.38
C ALA A 112 -16.68 8.34 21.95
N SER A 113 -16.21 7.31 21.25
CA SER A 113 -15.03 6.54 21.66
C SER A 113 -13.75 7.36 21.54
N VAL A 114 -13.61 8.13 20.46
CA VAL A 114 -12.50 9.06 20.24
C VAL A 114 -12.53 10.18 21.29
N ASP A 115 -13.70 10.77 21.57
CA ASP A 115 -13.88 11.82 22.58
C ASP A 115 -13.64 11.33 24.02
N ASN A 116 -14.11 10.13 24.36
CA ASN A 116 -13.88 9.53 25.69
C ASN A 116 -12.42 9.14 25.89
N PHE A 117 -11.78 8.62 24.84
CA PHE A 117 -10.36 8.30 24.87
C PHE A 117 -9.51 9.56 25.04
N ARG A 118 -9.85 10.66 24.36
CA ARG A 118 -9.25 11.98 24.57
C ARG A 118 -9.31 12.45 26.02
N ARG A 119 -10.49 12.40 26.64
CA ARG A 119 -10.67 12.82 28.04
C ARG A 119 -9.91 11.94 29.05
N GLN A 120 -9.82 10.62 28.81
CA GLN A 120 -9.05 9.71 29.68
C GLN A 120 -7.55 9.90 29.55
N VAL A 121 -7.08 10.19 28.33
CA VAL A 121 -5.67 10.43 28.03
C VAL A 121 -5.20 11.76 28.62
N GLU A 122 -5.99 12.83 28.46
CA GLU A 122 -5.71 14.16 29.02
C GLU A 122 -5.70 14.19 30.56
N SER A 123 -6.39 13.24 31.22
CA SER A 123 -6.47 13.15 32.69
C SER A 123 -5.46 12.18 33.33
N SER A 124 -4.66 11.47 32.55
CA SER A 124 -3.67 10.51 33.07
C SER A 124 -2.33 11.16 33.42
N PRO A 125 -1.79 10.99 34.64
CA PRO A 125 -0.46 11.48 35.03
C PRO A 125 0.69 10.93 34.16
N ALA A 126 0.49 9.78 33.51
CA ALA A 126 1.43 9.20 32.56
C ALA A 126 1.62 10.05 31.28
N PHE A 127 0.66 10.93 30.96
CA PHE A 127 0.68 11.77 29.77
C PHE A 127 1.48 13.07 29.91
N GLN A 128 1.87 13.44 31.13
CA GLN A 128 2.73 14.61 31.37
C GLN A 128 4.18 14.41 30.89
N GLY A 129 4.62 13.15 30.73
CA GLY A 129 5.93 12.76 30.19
C GLY A 129 5.90 12.24 28.75
N VAL A 130 4.76 12.33 28.06
CA VAL A 130 4.60 11.80 26.70
C VAL A 130 5.20 12.76 25.67
N ASP A 131 6.12 12.21 24.87
CA ASP A 131 6.86 12.91 23.81
C ASP A 131 5.92 13.58 22.79
N SER A 132 6.40 14.67 22.19
CA SER A 132 5.69 15.50 21.22
C SER A 132 5.12 14.71 20.02
N PHE A 133 5.73 13.58 19.67
CA PHE A 133 5.30 12.67 18.61
C PHE A 133 4.00 11.94 18.92
N THR A 134 3.82 11.48 20.15
CA THR A 134 2.60 10.78 20.57
C THR A 134 1.42 11.74 20.67
N ARG A 135 1.65 13.02 21.05
CA ARG A 135 0.59 14.05 21.00
C ARG A 135 0.15 14.37 19.58
N LYS A 136 1.09 14.49 18.64
CA LYS A 136 0.74 14.69 17.22
C LYS A 136 -0.01 13.50 16.62
N ALA A 137 0.40 12.28 16.93
CA ALA A 137 -0.35 11.08 16.54
C ALA A 137 -1.78 11.10 17.11
N PHE A 138 -1.94 11.60 18.34
CA PHE A 138 -3.24 11.77 18.98
C PHE A 138 -4.13 12.84 18.31
N ASP A 139 -3.58 14.03 18.02
CA ASP A 139 -4.32 15.11 17.37
C ASP A 139 -4.77 14.72 15.95
N VAL A 140 -3.94 13.98 15.22
CA VAL A 140 -4.27 13.42 13.91
C VAL A 140 -5.37 12.35 14.02
N LEU A 141 -5.28 11.46 15.01
CA LEU A 141 -6.27 10.41 15.27
C LEU A 141 -7.66 10.95 15.60
N THR A 142 -7.72 12.17 16.15
CA THR A 142 -8.98 12.85 16.52
C THR A 142 -9.43 13.89 15.49
N SER A 143 -8.73 14.01 14.36
CA SER A 143 -9.07 15.01 13.35
C SER A 143 -10.33 14.62 12.59
N SER A 144 -11.23 15.59 12.39
CA SER A 144 -12.45 15.36 11.61
C SER A 144 -12.12 14.95 10.16
N LYS A 145 -11.04 15.49 9.60
CA LYS A 145 -10.65 15.27 8.21
C LYS A 145 -10.20 13.83 7.93
N LEU A 146 -9.42 13.21 8.82
CA LEU A 146 -9.04 11.80 8.67
C LEU A 146 -10.26 10.88 8.83
N VAL A 147 -11.11 11.17 9.82
CA VAL A 147 -12.34 10.39 10.06
C VAL A 147 -13.30 10.49 8.88
N GLU A 148 -13.50 11.69 8.32
CA GLU A 148 -14.31 11.92 7.11
C GLU A 148 -13.74 11.20 5.89
N ALA A 149 -12.42 11.10 5.75
CA ALA A 149 -11.79 10.37 4.65
C ALA A 149 -12.03 8.85 4.76
N LEU A 150 -12.04 8.31 5.98
CA LEU A 150 -12.31 6.89 6.25
C LEU A 150 -13.80 6.53 6.17
N ASP A 151 -14.69 7.52 6.30
CA ASP A 151 -16.14 7.34 6.25
C ASP A 151 -16.67 7.28 4.80
N LEU A 152 -16.80 6.05 4.28
CA LEU A 152 -17.28 5.82 2.92
C LEU A 152 -18.78 6.09 2.73
N GLU A 153 -19.56 6.24 3.82
CA GLU A 153 -20.98 6.59 3.72
C GLU A 153 -21.19 8.06 3.32
N GLN A 154 -20.12 8.87 3.38
CA GLN A 154 -20.14 10.25 2.87
C GLN A 154 -19.90 10.33 1.36
N GLU A 155 -19.65 9.20 0.68
CA GLU A 155 -19.55 9.16 -0.77
C GLU A 155 -20.92 8.95 -1.42
N ASP A 156 -21.13 9.52 -2.61
CA ASP A 156 -22.31 9.18 -3.42
C ASP A 156 -22.35 7.66 -3.64
N ALA A 157 -23.52 7.06 -3.38
CA ALA A 157 -23.76 5.63 -3.56
C ALA A 157 -23.37 5.13 -4.96
N LYS A 158 -23.57 5.94 -6.02
CA LYS A 158 -23.17 5.58 -7.39
C LYS A 158 -21.66 5.47 -7.56
N VAL A 159 -20.90 6.37 -6.92
CA VAL A 159 -19.44 6.32 -6.93
C VAL A 159 -18.99 5.06 -6.19
N ARG A 160 -19.56 4.79 -5.02
CA ARG A 160 -19.23 3.58 -4.27
C ARG A 160 -19.59 2.29 -5.02
N ASP A 161 -20.75 2.24 -5.67
CA ASP A 161 -21.18 1.09 -6.46
C ASP A 161 -20.28 0.86 -7.69
N MET A 162 -19.68 1.91 -8.26
CA MET A 162 -18.70 1.80 -9.36
C MET A 162 -17.43 1.04 -8.94
N TYR A 163 -16.93 1.24 -7.71
CA TYR A 163 -15.82 0.45 -7.15
C TYR A 163 -16.23 -0.98 -6.81
N GLY A 164 -17.53 -1.17 -6.56
CA GLY A 164 -18.10 -2.40 -6.03
C GLY A 164 -17.94 -2.51 -4.52
N ARG A 165 -18.66 -3.47 -3.94
CA ARG A 165 -18.69 -3.73 -2.50
C ARG A 165 -18.02 -5.04 -2.14
N GLY A 166 -17.39 -5.08 -0.98
CA GLY A 166 -16.68 -6.26 -0.53
C GLY A 166 -16.74 -6.41 0.97
N SER A 167 -15.86 -7.23 1.50
CA SER A 167 -15.73 -7.39 2.95
C SER A 167 -14.27 -7.48 3.34
N ALA A 168 -13.97 -7.04 4.56
CA ALA A 168 -12.66 -7.19 5.19
C ALA A 168 -12.30 -8.66 5.50
N ALA A 169 -13.20 -9.62 5.24
CA ALA A 169 -12.91 -11.03 5.42
C ALA A 169 -11.84 -11.49 4.41
N PRO A 170 -10.92 -12.39 4.80
CA PRO A 170 -9.91 -12.92 3.90
C PRO A 170 -10.54 -13.55 2.66
N ALA A 171 -9.95 -13.31 1.50
CA ALA A 171 -10.44 -13.86 0.24
C ALA A 171 -10.52 -15.39 0.33
N PHE A 172 -11.69 -15.94 -0.02
CA PHE A 172 -11.96 -17.38 0.02
C PHE A 172 -11.77 -18.05 1.40
N GLY A 173 -11.71 -17.27 2.49
CA GLY A 173 -11.39 -17.78 3.83
C GLY A 173 -9.94 -18.23 4.00
N GLU A 174 -9.05 -17.83 3.09
CA GLU A 174 -7.64 -18.21 3.07
C GLU A 174 -6.78 -17.24 3.88
N ASP A 175 -5.50 -17.57 4.04
CA ASP A 175 -4.54 -16.64 4.63
C ASP A 175 -4.05 -15.62 3.60
N ALA A 176 -4.87 -14.60 3.32
CA ALA A 176 -4.67 -13.70 2.20
C ALA A 176 -5.31 -12.32 2.42
N GLY A 177 -5.04 -11.40 1.48
CA GLY A 177 -5.76 -10.13 1.42
C GLY A 177 -7.27 -10.33 1.20
N PRO A 178 -8.09 -9.34 1.54
CA PRO A 178 -9.54 -9.43 1.40
C PRO A 178 -9.99 -9.22 -0.04
N HIS A 179 -11.24 -9.58 -0.34
CA HIS A 179 -11.97 -9.01 -1.49
C HIS A 179 -12.75 -7.77 -1.04
N TRP A 180 -12.02 -6.73 -0.63
CA TRP A 180 -12.62 -5.49 -0.12
C TRP A 180 -12.39 -4.33 -1.09
N MET A 181 -13.21 -4.25 -2.15
CA MET A 181 -13.03 -3.21 -3.18
C MET A 181 -13.21 -1.77 -2.65
N ASP A 182 -14.00 -1.59 -1.58
CA ASP A 182 -14.14 -0.32 -0.85
C ASP A 182 -12.77 0.24 -0.37
N GLN A 183 -11.72 -0.57 -0.21
CA GLN A 183 -10.37 -0.08 0.14
C GLN A 183 -9.75 0.81 -0.94
N PHE A 184 -10.09 0.59 -2.22
CA PHE A 184 -9.62 1.43 -3.32
C PHE A 184 -10.29 2.81 -3.26
N LEU A 185 -11.59 2.86 -2.93
CA LEU A 185 -12.32 4.11 -2.70
C LEU A 185 -11.76 4.86 -1.49
N MET A 186 -11.49 4.12 -0.40
CA MET A 186 -10.88 4.66 0.80
C MET A 186 -9.50 5.27 0.51
N ALA A 187 -8.68 4.59 -0.29
CA ALA A 187 -7.39 5.10 -0.71
C ALA A 187 -7.51 6.42 -1.47
N ARG A 188 -8.48 6.54 -2.39
CA ARG A 188 -8.74 7.80 -3.09
C ARG A 188 -9.13 8.93 -2.12
N ARG A 189 -10.07 8.68 -1.20
CA ARG A 189 -10.50 9.66 -0.20
C ARG A 189 -9.36 10.11 0.72
N LEU A 190 -8.50 9.18 1.13
CA LEU A 190 -7.32 9.47 1.95
C LEU A 190 -6.32 10.36 1.20
N VAL A 191 -6.07 10.07 -0.08
CA VAL A 191 -5.20 10.92 -0.91
C VAL A 191 -5.79 12.32 -1.09
N GLU A 192 -7.09 12.45 -1.34
CA GLU A 192 -7.77 13.76 -1.36
C GLU A 192 -7.69 14.51 -0.03
N ALA A 193 -7.71 13.79 1.09
CA ALA A 193 -7.53 14.37 2.41
C ALA A 193 -6.09 14.85 2.68
N GLY A 194 -5.12 14.42 1.88
CA GLY A 194 -3.71 14.85 1.98
C GLY A 194 -2.75 13.75 2.43
N VAL A 195 -3.19 12.49 2.49
CA VAL A 195 -2.27 11.36 2.68
C VAL A 195 -1.37 11.23 1.46
N ARG A 196 -0.04 11.20 1.65
CA ARG A 196 0.93 11.13 0.54
C ARG A 196 1.08 9.72 -0.02
N CYS A 197 0.91 8.70 0.82
CA CYS A 197 1.04 7.31 0.42
C CYS A 197 -0.05 6.47 1.12
N VAL A 198 -0.75 5.66 0.34
CA VAL A 198 -1.69 4.65 0.86
C VAL A 198 -1.26 3.30 0.33
N THR A 199 -1.10 2.32 1.22
CA THR A 199 -0.83 0.92 0.86
C THR A 199 -2.05 0.07 1.21
N LEU A 200 -2.33 -0.94 0.39
CA LEU A 200 -3.38 -1.92 0.65
C LEU A 200 -3.00 -3.27 0.06
N SER A 201 -3.61 -4.33 0.59
CA SER A 201 -3.50 -5.70 0.05
C SER A 201 -4.87 -6.14 -0.45
N PHE A 202 -4.90 -6.94 -1.52
CA PHE A 202 -6.15 -7.40 -2.11
C PHE A 202 -6.01 -8.82 -2.60
N GLY A 203 -6.95 -9.68 -2.23
CA GLY A 203 -7.07 -11.04 -2.76
C GLY A 203 -6.02 -12.06 -2.30
N SER A 204 -6.20 -13.28 -2.81
CA SER A 204 -5.36 -14.46 -2.62
C SER A 204 -4.73 -14.88 -3.94
N TRP A 205 -3.40 -14.71 -4.06
CA TRP A 205 -2.64 -14.93 -5.30
C TRP A 205 -1.76 -16.17 -5.27
N ASP A 206 -1.59 -16.79 -4.10
CA ASP A 206 -0.74 -17.97 -3.91
C ASP A 206 -1.42 -19.28 -4.29
N ARG A 207 -1.63 -19.45 -5.59
CA ARG A 207 -2.49 -20.52 -6.11
C ARG A 207 -1.72 -21.66 -6.77
N HIS A 208 -1.49 -22.70 -5.96
CA HIS A 208 -1.01 -24.02 -6.41
C HIS A 208 -2.13 -24.97 -6.87
N GLY A 209 -3.39 -24.52 -6.83
CA GLY A 209 -4.57 -25.24 -7.35
C GLY A 209 -5.76 -24.29 -7.57
N ALA A 210 -6.84 -24.82 -8.16
CA ALA A 210 -8.11 -24.11 -8.41
C ALA A 210 -7.95 -22.76 -9.16
N ASN A 211 -6.89 -22.60 -9.97
CA ASN A 211 -6.62 -21.35 -10.68
C ASN A 211 -7.78 -20.92 -11.58
N PHE A 212 -8.33 -21.87 -12.35
CA PHE A 212 -9.39 -21.61 -13.32
C PHE A 212 -10.77 -21.31 -12.69
N GLU A 213 -10.95 -21.64 -11.41
CA GLU A 213 -12.16 -21.32 -10.66
C GLU A 213 -12.02 -19.96 -9.97
N ARG A 214 -10.91 -19.75 -9.25
CA ARG A 214 -10.78 -18.61 -8.33
C ARG A 214 -10.17 -17.37 -8.94
N LEU A 215 -9.28 -17.50 -9.94
CA LEU A 215 -8.69 -16.34 -10.59
C LEU A 215 -9.72 -15.51 -11.37
N PRO A 216 -10.63 -16.08 -12.17
CA PRO A 216 -11.65 -15.28 -12.85
C PRO A 216 -12.49 -14.42 -11.90
N GLU A 217 -12.89 -14.97 -10.75
CA GLU A 217 -13.64 -14.22 -9.74
C GLU A 217 -12.80 -13.06 -9.17
N GLN A 218 -11.58 -13.34 -8.71
CA GLN A 218 -10.74 -12.32 -8.09
C GLN A 218 -10.25 -11.26 -9.07
N LEU A 219 -9.88 -11.67 -10.29
CA LEU A 219 -9.47 -10.76 -11.36
C LEU A 219 -10.62 -9.83 -11.75
N GLY A 220 -11.85 -10.34 -11.82
CA GLY A 220 -13.03 -9.50 -12.07
C GLY A 220 -13.25 -8.45 -10.98
N LYS A 221 -13.06 -8.81 -9.70
CA LYS A 221 -13.17 -7.86 -8.59
C LYS A 221 -12.03 -6.83 -8.59
N LEU A 222 -10.79 -7.26 -8.87
CA LEU A 222 -9.64 -6.35 -8.97
C LEU A 222 -9.82 -5.38 -10.14
N ASP A 223 -10.20 -5.88 -11.32
CA ASP A 223 -10.42 -5.09 -12.53
C ASP A 223 -11.45 -3.99 -12.31
N MET A 224 -12.59 -4.34 -11.70
CA MET A 224 -13.64 -3.37 -11.34
C MET A 224 -13.09 -2.28 -10.41
N ALA A 225 -12.43 -2.67 -9.31
CA ALA A 225 -11.95 -1.72 -8.31
C ALA A 225 -10.84 -0.79 -8.82
N ILE A 226 -9.87 -1.34 -9.56
CA ILE A 226 -8.73 -0.56 -10.07
C ILE A 226 -9.14 0.34 -11.24
N THR A 227 -10.06 -0.13 -12.09
CA THR A 227 -10.62 0.68 -13.17
C THR A 227 -11.45 1.82 -12.61
N ALA A 228 -12.28 1.56 -11.59
CA ALA A 228 -13.00 2.60 -10.87
C ALA A 228 -12.05 3.64 -10.26
N LEU A 229 -11.00 3.20 -9.54
CA LEU A 229 -10.00 4.09 -8.95
C LEU A 229 -9.36 5.02 -9.98
N VAL A 230 -8.84 4.46 -11.07
CA VAL A 230 -8.15 5.26 -12.10
C VAL A 230 -9.12 6.18 -12.84
N SER A 231 -10.35 5.74 -13.09
CA SER A 231 -11.37 6.57 -13.74
C SER A 231 -11.82 7.73 -12.84
N ASP A 232 -11.99 7.46 -11.55
CA ASP A 232 -12.38 8.46 -10.53
C ASP A 232 -11.27 9.51 -10.34
N LEU A 233 -10.00 9.09 -10.29
CA LEU A 233 -8.86 10.01 -10.26
C LEU A 233 -8.84 10.93 -11.49
N HIS A 234 -9.09 10.41 -12.69
CA HIS A 234 -9.21 11.24 -13.90
C HIS A 234 -10.41 12.20 -13.84
N ALA A 235 -11.58 11.73 -13.42
CA ALA A 235 -12.78 12.56 -13.30
C ALA A 235 -12.61 13.72 -12.31
N ARG A 236 -11.75 13.53 -11.30
CA ARG A 236 -11.43 14.53 -10.28
C ARG A 236 -10.22 15.41 -10.64
N GLY A 237 -9.56 15.15 -11.77
CA GLY A 237 -8.34 15.86 -12.16
C GLY A 237 -7.12 15.53 -11.31
N LEU A 238 -7.13 14.40 -10.59
CA LEU A 238 -6.04 13.93 -9.73
C LEU A 238 -5.07 12.98 -10.46
N ASP A 239 -5.34 12.64 -11.72
CA ASP A 239 -4.52 11.70 -12.48
C ASP A 239 -3.09 12.20 -12.73
N GLN A 240 -2.85 13.50 -12.67
CA GLN A 240 -1.49 14.05 -12.77
C GLN A 240 -0.73 14.01 -11.44
N ASP A 241 -1.44 14.01 -10.31
CA ASP A 241 -0.85 14.13 -8.98
C ASP A 241 -0.75 12.79 -8.23
N VAL A 242 -1.50 11.77 -8.66
CA VAL A 242 -1.62 10.49 -7.96
C VAL A 242 -1.07 9.35 -8.80
N SER A 243 0.01 8.73 -8.34
CA SER A 243 0.54 7.49 -8.91
C SER A 243 -0.18 6.27 -8.32
N VAL A 244 -0.72 5.41 -9.16
CA VAL A 244 -1.29 4.11 -8.77
C VAL A 244 -0.40 3.00 -9.29
N VAL A 245 -0.04 2.05 -8.42
CA VAL A 245 0.73 0.85 -8.77
C VAL A 245 0.04 -0.39 -8.21
N ALA A 246 -0.16 -1.39 -9.06
CA ALA A 246 -0.63 -2.71 -8.67
C ALA A 246 0.33 -3.79 -9.19
N TRP A 247 0.82 -4.62 -8.28
CA TRP A 247 1.84 -5.64 -8.52
C TRP A 247 1.88 -6.64 -7.37
N GLY A 248 2.68 -7.70 -7.53
CA GLY A 248 2.96 -8.70 -6.50
C GLY A 248 4.45 -8.94 -6.34
N GLU A 249 4.83 -9.76 -5.36
CA GLU A 249 6.20 -10.05 -4.96
C GLU A 249 7.00 -10.82 -6.03
N PHE A 250 6.33 -11.69 -6.78
CA PHE A 250 6.87 -12.46 -7.90
C PHE A 250 5.75 -13.01 -8.80
N GLY A 251 6.12 -13.58 -9.96
CA GLY A 251 5.18 -14.21 -10.88
C GLY A 251 4.92 -15.70 -10.62
N ARG A 252 4.12 -16.30 -11.48
CA ARG A 252 3.76 -17.72 -11.41
C ARG A 252 4.24 -18.45 -12.64
N THR A 253 4.57 -19.73 -12.47
CA THR A 253 5.08 -20.58 -13.55
C THR A 253 4.22 -20.46 -14.79
N PRO A 254 4.80 -20.35 -16.01
CA PRO A 254 4.03 -20.33 -17.26
C PRO A 254 3.29 -21.65 -17.51
N ARG A 255 3.75 -22.75 -16.91
CA ARG A 255 3.17 -24.10 -16.98
C ARG A 255 2.16 -24.32 -15.86
N ILE A 256 1.09 -25.07 -16.17
CA ILE A 256 0.10 -25.51 -15.17
C ILE A 256 0.65 -26.75 -14.47
N ASN A 257 0.60 -26.77 -13.15
CA ASN A 257 1.04 -27.92 -12.35
C ASN A 257 -0.04 -29.03 -12.33
N PRO A 258 0.27 -30.27 -11.89
CA PRO A 258 -0.71 -31.36 -11.84
C PRO A 258 -1.94 -31.09 -10.97
N GLY A 259 -1.88 -30.13 -10.05
CA GLY A 259 -3.00 -29.69 -9.21
C GLY A 259 -3.91 -28.65 -9.89
N GLY A 260 -3.68 -28.34 -11.18
CA GLY A 260 -4.45 -27.31 -11.90
C GLY A 260 -4.11 -25.88 -11.48
N GLY A 261 -3.01 -25.69 -10.76
CA GLY A 261 -2.48 -24.40 -10.32
C GLY A 261 -1.20 -23.99 -11.05
N ARG A 262 -0.45 -23.06 -10.45
CA ARG A 262 0.88 -22.63 -10.93
C ARG A 262 1.81 -22.45 -9.73
N ASP A 263 3.04 -22.94 -9.85
CA ASP A 263 4.05 -22.82 -8.81
C ASP A 263 4.78 -21.46 -8.85
N HIS A 264 5.66 -21.21 -7.87
CA HIS A 264 6.41 -19.97 -7.72
C HIS A 264 7.33 -19.72 -8.91
N TRP A 265 7.47 -18.44 -9.28
CA TRP A 265 8.30 -18.05 -10.41
C TRP A 265 8.94 -16.66 -10.21
N PRO A 266 9.95 -16.55 -9.32
CA PRO A 266 10.64 -15.29 -9.02
C PRO A 266 11.39 -14.68 -10.21
N GLN A 267 11.61 -15.44 -11.27
CA GLN A 267 12.38 -15.01 -12.44
C GLN A 267 11.69 -13.88 -13.21
N ALA A 268 10.36 -13.81 -13.20
CA ALA A 268 9.58 -12.82 -13.94
C ALA A 268 8.30 -12.44 -13.18
N SER A 269 7.90 -11.19 -13.27
CA SER A 269 6.66 -10.65 -12.70
C SER A 269 6.08 -9.58 -13.63
N CYS A 270 4.99 -8.94 -13.21
CA CYS A 270 4.39 -7.81 -13.90
C CYS A 270 3.97 -6.70 -12.93
N ALA A 271 3.78 -5.49 -13.48
CA ALA A 271 3.19 -4.38 -12.75
C ALA A 271 2.25 -3.59 -13.66
N LEU A 272 1.20 -3.06 -13.05
CA LEU A 272 0.26 -2.12 -13.66
C LEU A 272 0.46 -0.76 -13.01
N LEU A 273 0.66 0.29 -13.81
CA LEU A 273 0.83 1.66 -13.35
C LEU A 273 -0.23 2.57 -13.98
N ALA A 274 -0.64 3.60 -13.25
CA ALA A 274 -1.49 4.69 -13.75
C ALA A 274 -1.18 6.02 -13.04
N GLY A 275 -1.51 7.14 -13.71
CA GLY A 275 -1.46 8.49 -13.15
C GLY A 275 -0.06 9.04 -12.86
N GLY A 276 0.04 9.98 -11.92
CA GLY A 276 1.29 10.59 -11.44
C GLY A 276 2.06 11.38 -12.50
N GLY A 277 1.37 11.91 -13.51
CA GLY A 277 2.00 12.64 -14.62
C GLY A 277 2.89 11.78 -15.52
N MET A 278 2.88 10.45 -15.33
CA MET A 278 3.66 9.52 -16.14
C MET A 278 3.07 9.38 -17.55
N ARG A 279 3.93 9.04 -18.52
CA ARG A 279 3.48 8.71 -19.88
C ARG A 279 2.74 7.37 -19.92
N MET A 280 1.41 7.41 -19.91
CA MET A 280 0.55 6.23 -19.89
C MET A 280 0.16 5.73 -21.28
N GLY A 281 -0.44 4.53 -21.36
CA GLY A 281 -0.96 3.94 -22.60
C GLY A 281 0.04 3.06 -23.35
N GLN A 282 0.97 2.43 -22.62
CA GLN A 282 2.06 1.65 -23.20
C GLN A 282 2.29 0.33 -22.49
N VAL A 283 2.91 -0.60 -23.20
CA VAL A 283 3.35 -1.89 -22.66
C VAL A 283 4.87 -1.93 -22.73
N ILE A 284 5.51 -2.10 -21.57
CA ILE A 284 6.95 -2.01 -21.40
C ILE A 284 7.51 -3.43 -21.23
N GLY A 285 8.44 -3.75 -22.11
CA GLY A 285 9.18 -5.00 -22.13
C GLY A 285 8.37 -6.25 -22.45
N SER A 286 9.08 -7.37 -22.42
CA SER A 286 8.58 -8.71 -22.72
C SER A 286 9.30 -9.77 -21.87
N THR A 287 8.68 -10.94 -21.76
CA THR A 287 9.37 -12.18 -21.40
C THR A 287 9.77 -12.94 -22.66
N ASN A 288 10.61 -13.98 -22.51
CA ASN A 288 10.89 -14.90 -23.60
C ASN A 288 9.60 -15.54 -24.16
N ARG A 289 9.70 -16.23 -25.30
CA ARG A 289 8.54 -16.87 -25.96
C ARG A 289 7.76 -17.85 -25.06
N LEU A 290 8.37 -18.35 -23.98
CA LEU A 290 7.77 -19.28 -23.03
C LEU A 290 7.17 -18.59 -21.80
N GLY A 291 7.35 -17.28 -21.64
CA GLY A 291 6.90 -16.54 -20.46
C GLY A 291 7.79 -16.69 -19.23
N GLU A 292 8.99 -17.27 -19.37
CA GLU A 292 9.79 -17.78 -18.26
C GLU A 292 10.77 -16.74 -17.68
N ILE A 293 11.34 -15.87 -18.51
CA ILE A 293 12.33 -14.89 -18.05
C ILE A 293 12.12 -13.56 -18.79
N PRO A 294 12.41 -12.41 -18.18
CA PRO A 294 12.48 -11.13 -18.88
C PRO A 294 13.42 -11.23 -20.08
N HIS A 295 13.03 -10.62 -21.20
CA HIS A 295 13.79 -10.62 -22.45
C HIS A 295 14.01 -9.20 -22.95
N ASP A 296 13.00 -8.58 -23.57
CA ASP A 296 13.13 -7.20 -24.04
C ASP A 296 12.86 -6.23 -22.89
N ARG A 297 13.76 -5.26 -22.72
CA ARG A 297 13.67 -4.22 -21.68
C ARG A 297 13.30 -4.81 -20.30
N PRO A 298 14.16 -5.62 -19.66
CA PRO A 298 13.96 -6.00 -18.26
C PRO A 298 13.82 -4.76 -17.39
N VAL A 299 12.89 -4.78 -16.43
CA VAL A 299 12.67 -3.67 -15.49
C VAL A 299 12.82 -4.21 -14.08
N HIS A 300 13.73 -3.63 -13.29
CA HIS A 300 13.89 -4.02 -11.89
C HIS A 300 12.81 -3.36 -11.02
N TYR A 301 12.37 -4.01 -9.92
CA TYR A 301 11.44 -3.40 -8.95
C TYR A 301 11.90 -2.00 -8.51
N GLN A 302 13.19 -1.82 -8.25
CA GLN A 302 13.76 -0.53 -7.87
C GLN A 302 13.68 0.55 -8.98
N GLU A 303 13.61 0.21 -10.27
CA GLU A 303 13.35 1.21 -11.32
C GLU A 303 11.92 1.76 -11.23
N VAL A 304 10.96 0.93 -10.80
CA VAL A 304 9.59 1.38 -10.51
C VAL A 304 9.63 2.37 -9.34
N PHE A 305 10.31 2.04 -8.23
CA PHE A 305 10.47 2.96 -7.11
C PHE A 305 11.19 4.25 -7.50
N ALA A 306 12.25 4.18 -8.29
CA ALA A 306 12.96 5.38 -8.79
C ALA A 306 12.02 6.29 -9.60
N THR A 307 11.13 5.70 -10.39
CA THR A 307 10.08 6.42 -11.12
C THR A 307 9.09 7.08 -10.15
N LEU A 308 8.61 6.35 -9.14
CA LEU A 308 7.67 6.89 -8.15
C LEU A 308 8.29 8.02 -7.31
N TYR A 309 9.51 7.86 -6.82
CA TYR A 309 10.23 8.91 -6.10
C TYR A 309 10.40 10.16 -6.97
N ARG A 310 10.75 9.99 -8.25
CA ARG A 310 10.84 11.10 -9.20
C ARG A 310 9.51 11.85 -9.32
N GLN A 311 8.38 11.16 -9.42
CA GLN A 311 7.06 11.81 -9.48
C GLN A 311 6.68 12.51 -8.17
N LEU A 312 7.26 12.08 -7.05
CA LEU A 312 7.15 12.75 -5.76
C LEU A 312 8.17 13.89 -5.58
N GLY A 313 8.92 14.25 -6.63
CA GLY A 313 9.92 15.31 -6.60
C GLY A 313 11.20 14.94 -5.84
N ILE A 314 11.48 13.65 -5.66
CA ILE A 314 12.65 13.14 -4.94
C ILE A 314 13.65 12.56 -5.96
N ASP A 315 14.81 13.20 -6.06
CA ASP A 315 15.91 12.70 -6.89
C ASP A 315 16.68 11.59 -6.14
N VAL A 316 16.39 10.33 -6.47
CA VAL A 316 17.06 9.16 -5.87
C VAL A 316 18.55 9.07 -6.20
N GLY A 317 19.05 9.82 -7.19
CA GLY A 317 20.49 9.91 -7.49
C GLY A 317 21.28 10.61 -6.38
N THR A 318 20.65 11.54 -5.67
CA THR A 318 21.29 12.40 -4.66
C THR A 318 20.65 12.31 -3.27
N ALA A 319 19.37 11.97 -3.19
CA ALA A 319 18.64 11.88 -1.95
C ALA A 319 19.17 10.74 -1.06
N THR A 320 19.51 11.09 0.18
CA THR A 320 19.89 10.15 1.22
C THR A 320 19.18 10.48 2.52
N ILE A 321 18.94 9.47 3.35
CA ILE A 321 18.43 9.62 4.70
C ILE A 321 19.50 9.09 5.66
N PRO A 322 19.89 9.84 6.71
CA PRO A 322 20.83 9.33 7.71
C PRO A 322 20.19 8.21 8.52
N ASP A 323 20.94 7.12 8.72
CA ASP A 323 20.58 6.06 9.66
C ASP A 323 20.80 6.53 11.14
N PRO A 324 20.46 5.70 12.15
CA PRO A 324 20.64 6.07 13.55
C PRO A 324 22.08 6.40 13.97
N ASN A 325 23.09 6.01 13.19
CA ASN A 325 24.50 6.36 13.41
C ASN A 325 24.93 7.60 12.61
N GLY A 326 24.01 8.25 11.91
CA GLY A 326 24.26 9.42 11.07
C GLY A 326 24.82 9.09 9.68
N ARG A 327 24.92 7.82 9.29
CA ARG A 327 25.46 7.45 7.98
C ARG A 327 24.39 7.68 6.90
N PRO A 328 24.70 8.38 5.79
CA PRO A 328 23.74 8.56 4.71
C PRO A 328 23.44 7.22 4.02
N GLN A 329 22.16 6.87 3.96
CA GLN A 329 21.64 5.72 3.22
C GLN A 329 20.89 6.23 2.00
N TYR A 330 21.20 5.69 0.82
CA TYR A 330 20.41 5.96 -0.37
C TYR A 330 19.05 5.27 -0.28
N LEU A 331 18.05 5.83 -0.97
CA LEU A 331 16.71 5.26 -0.99
C LEU A 331 16.64 3.96 -1.79
N LEU A 332 17.52 3.78 -2.78
CA LEU A 332 17.56 2.61 -3.67
C LEU A 332 19.00 2.32 -4.10
N ASP A 333 19.30 1.05 -4.41
CA ASP A 333 20.57 0.64 -5.02
C ASP A 333 20.59 0.95 -6.52
N ARG A 334 19.47 0.68 -7.22
CA ARG A 334 19.24 1.08 -8.62
C ARG A 334 18.37 2.33 -8.65
N ARG A 335 18.82 3.34 -9.38
CA ARG A 335 18.29 4.72 -9.27
C ARG A 335 17.83 5.27 -10.61
N GLU A 336 17.94 4.49 -11.67
CA GLU A 336 17.43 4.86 -12.97
C GLU A 336 15.89 4.74 -12.97
N PRO A 337 15.15 5.82 -13.28
CA PRO A 337 13.72 5.70 -13.51
C PRO A 337 13.46 4.95 -14.82
N ILE A 338 12.23 4.46 -14.98
CA ILE A 338 11.76 3.86 -16.21
C ILE A 338 11.65 4.97 -17.25
N ARG A 339 12.67 5.08 -18.11
CA ARG A 339 12.79 6.13 -19.14
C ARG A 339 11.53 6.28 -19.99
N GLU A 340 10.79 5.20 -20.22
CA GLU A 340 9.57 5.19 -21.03
C GLU A 340 8.42 5.97 -20.36
N LEU A 341 8.40 6.06 -19.03
CA LEU A 341 7.35 6.70 -18.23
C LEU A 341 7.63 8.18 -17.89
N VAL A 342 8.87 8.66 -18.06
CA VAL A 342 9.34 9.98 -17.61
C VAL A 342 9.60 11.01 -18.70
#